data_AF-A0A7U4E6C2-F1
#
_entry.id   AF-A0A7U4E6C2-F1
#
_cell.length_a   1.000
_cell.length_b   1.000
_cell.length_c   1.000
_cell.angle_alpha   90.00
_cell.angle_beta   90.00
_cell.angle_gamma   90.00
#
_symmetry.space_group_name_H-M   'P 1'
#
loop_
_entity.id
_entity.type
_entity.pdbx_description
1 polymer ?
#
loop_
_entity_poly.entity_id
_entity_poly.type
_entity_poly.pdbx_seq_one_letter_code
_entity_poly.pdbx_strand_id
1 'polypeptide(L)'
;MDKSQLAGFGNCLVAQIIDSIILGIAFSLLLIPFGGIAALIGLNSDSMENSSDEAAAALIGLAGVSLAGLILFSLIAPFIYEALMISSAKQATLGKIIMKIKVVGPAGERLTFG
;
A
#
# COMPACT_ATOMS: atom_id res chain seq x y z
N MET A 1 -27.87 13.79 20.78
CA MET A 1 -27.22 13.24 19.58
C MET A 1 -27.61 14.10 18.41
N ASP A 2 -26.71 14.98 17.97
CA ASP A 2 -26.88 15.63 16.67
C ASP A 2 -26.98 14.53 15.60
N LYS A 3 -27.87 14.69 14.64
CA LYS A 3 -28.05 13.76 13.52
C LYS A 3 -26.76 13.73 12.70
N SER A 4 -25.81 12.88 13.06
CA SER A 4 -24.72 12.52 12.16
C SER A 4 -25.36 11.79 10.98
N GLN A 5 -25.41 12.45 9.83
CA GLN A 5 -25.77 11.77 8.60
C GLN A 5 -24.71 10.70 8.36
N LEU A 6 -25.12 9.44 8.49
CA LEU A 6 -24.26 8.31 8.15
C LEU A 6 -23.87 8.45 6.68
N ALA A 7 -22.58 8.24 6.39
CA ALA A 7 -22.13 8.19 5.01
C ALA A 7 -22.87 7.05 4.30
N GLY A 8 -23.49 7.37 3.16
CA GLY A 8 -24.11 6.35 2.32
C GLY A 8 -23.05 5.37 1.82
N PHE A 9 -23.45 4.11 1.60
CA PHE A 9 -22.56 3.06 1.10
C PHE A 9 -21.76 3.50 -0.15
N GLY A 10 -22.42 4.18 -1.08
CA GLY A 10 -21.77 4.70 -2.29
C GLY A 10 -20.65 5.71 -2.01
N ASN A 11 -20.81 6.59 -1.01
CA ASN A 11 -19.79 7.56 -0.65
C ASN A 11 -18.57 6.88 -0.03
N CYS A 12 -18.79 5.85 0.78
CA CYS A 12 -17.71 5.02 1.31
C CYS A 12 -16.98 4.27 0.18
N LEU A 13 -17.70 3.77 -0.82
CA LEU A 13 -17.11 3.09 -1.98
C LEU A 13 -16.27 4.06 -2.83
N VAL A 14 -16.76 5.27 -3.11
CA VAL A 14 -16.00 6.29 -3.85
C VAL A 14 -14.75 6.71 -3.07
N ALA A 15 -14.86 6.89 -1.75
CA ALA A 15 -13.69 7.16 -0.91
C ALA A 15 -12.63 6.05 -1.03
N GLN A 16 -13.05 4.78 -1.04
CA GLN A 16 -12.15 3.64 -1.21
C GLN A 16 -11.47 3.62 -2.58
N ILE A 17 -12.18 4.00 -3.65
CA ILE A 17 -11.60 4.12 -5.00
C ILE A 17 -10.53 5.22 -5.01
N ILE A 18 -10.80 6.38 -4.39
CA ILE A 18 -9.83 7.48 -4.31
C ILE A 18 -8.59 7.04 -3.53
N ASP A 19 -8.77 6.39 -2.38
CA ASP A 19 -7.66 5.85 -1.58
C ASP A 19 -6.84 4.82 -2.37
N SER A 20 -7.49 3.97 -3.16
CA SER A 20 -6.81 2.98 -4.02
C SER A 20 -5.96 3.65 -5.10
N ILE A 21 -6.43 4.76 -5.68
CA ILE A 21 -5.65 5.56 -6.65
C ILE A 21 -4.45 6.21 -5.95
N ILE A 22 -4.64 6.80 -4.77
CA ILE A 22 -3.56 7.45 -4.02
C ILE A 22 -2.49 6.43 -3.63
N LEU A 23 -2.89 5.29 -3.08
CA LEU A 23 -1.98 4.20 -2.75
C LEU A 23 -1.32 3.65 -4.01
N GLY A 24 -2.05 3.49 -5.11
CA GLY A 24 -1.50 3.04 -6.40
C GLY A 24 -0.41 3.97 -6.94
N ILE A 25 -0.60 5.30 -6.84
CA ILE A 25 0.42 6.28 -7.21
C ILE A 25 1.64 6.17 -6.28
N ALA A 26 1.41 6.04 -4.96
CA ALA A 26 2.49 5.88 -3.99
C ALA A 26 3.30 4.59 -4.25
N PHE A 27 2.63 3.47 -4.52
CA PHE A 27 3.27 2.20 -4.88
C PHE A 27 4.00 2.28 -6.22
N SER A 28 3.44 2.96 -7.22
CA SER A 28 4.10 3.16 -8.52
C SER A 28 5.43 3.90 -8.36
N LEU A 29 5.46 4.95 -7.53
CA LEU A 29 6.70 5.64 -7.19
C LEU A 29 7.73 4.73 -6.51
N LEU A 30 7.27 3.76 -5.72
CA LEU A 30 8.11 2.79 -5.01
C LEU A 30 8.60 1.68 -5.95
N LEU A 31 7.79 1.32 -6.96
CA LEU A 31 8.12 0.31 -7.96
C LEU A 31 9.24 0.76 -8.89
N ILE A 32 9.41 2.05 -9.16
CA ILE A 32 10.48 2.54 -10.05
C ILE A 32 11.88 2.18 -9.50
N PRO A 33 12.27 2.57 -8.26
CA PRO A 33 13.58 2.21 -7.73
C PRO A 33 13.71 0.71 -7.47
N PHE A 34 12.70 0.08 -6.86
CA PHE A 34 12.80 -1.34 -6.49
C PHE A 34 12.64 -2.29 -7.69
N GLY A 35 11.67 -2.03 -8.56
CA GLY A 35 11.44 -2.75 -9.80
C GLY A 35 12.49 -2.47 -10.86
N GLY A 36 13.04 -1.25 -10.93
CA GLY A 36 14.15 -0.93 -11.82
C GLY A 36 15.44 -1.68 -11.46
N ILE A 37 15.76 -1.78 -10.16
CA ILE A 37 16.88 -2.59 -9.68
C ILE A 37 16.64 -4.07 -9.97
N ALA A 38 15.43 -4.60 -9.69
CA ALA A 38 15.09 -5.98 -9.97
C ALA A 38 15.15 -6.31 -11.48
N ALA A 39 14.66 -5.42 -12.34
CA ALA A 39 14.72 -5.55 -13.79
C ALA A 39 16.15 -5.48 -14.31
N LEU A 40 16.99 -4.58 -13.77
CA LEU A 40 18.41 -4.51 -14.12
C LEU A 40 19.11 -5.83 -13.77
N ILE A 41 18.86 -6.37 -12.58
CA ILE A 41 19.44 -7.67 -12.15
C ILE A 41 18.96 -8.80 -13.08
N GLY A 42 17.67 -8.84 -13.44
CA GLY A 42 17.10 -9.85 -14.33
C GLY A 42 17.55 -9.76 -15.79
N LEU A 43 17.81 -8.55 -16.30
CA LEU A 43 18.37 -8.37 -17.66
C LEU A 43 19.85 -8.75 -17.72
N ASN A 44 20.60 -8.55 -16.63
CA ASN A 44 21.99 -9.00 -16.54
C ASN A 44 22.11 -10.52 -16.33
N SER A 45 21.07 -11.21 -15.84
CA SER A 45 21.11 -12.67 -15.67
C SER A 45 21.10 -13.44 -16.99
N ASP A 46 20.49 -12.92 -18.07
CA ASP A 46 20.54 -13.53 -19.41
C ASP A 46 21.93 -13.44 -20.04
N SER A 47 22.69 -12.37 -19.76
CA SER A 47 24.09 -12.23 -20.17
C SER A 47 25.07 -13.05 -19.32
N MET A 48 24.60 -13.73 -18.28
CA MET A 48 25.41 -14.45 -17.29
C MET A 48 25.43 -15.98 -17.48
N GLU A 49 24.99 -16.48 -18.65
CA GLU A 49 25.04 -17.90 -19.03
C GLU A 49 26.48 -18.49 -19.03
N ASN A 50 27.52 -17.66 -18.80
CA ASN A 50 28.94 -18.06 -18.82
C ASN A 50 29.70 -17.83 -17.50
N SER A 51 29.04 -17.57 -16.37
CA SER A 51 29.71 -17.48 -15.06
C SER A 51 29.10 -18.44 -14.05
N SER A 52 29.95 -19.28 -13.44
CA SER A 52 29.73 -20.15 -12.27
C SER A 52 28.28 -20.22 -11.75
N ASP A 53 27.67 -21.41 -11.88
CA ASP A 53 26.27 -21.73 -11.51
C ASP A 53 25.82 -21.15 -10.15
N GLU A 54 26.72 -20.97 -9.19
CA GLU A 54 26.39 -20.40 -7.88
C GLU A 54 26.05 -18.89 -7.93
N ALA A 55 26.68 -18.12 -8.82
CA ALA A 55 26.47 -16.67 -8.91
C ALA A 55 25.14 -16.32 -9.57
N ALA A 56 24.74 -17.07 -10.60
CA ALA A 56 23.45 -16.94 -11.25
C ALA A 56 22.30 -17.31 -10.30
N ALA A 57 22.44 -18.39 -9.53
CA ALA A 57 21.47 -18.80 -8.52
C ALA A 57 21.29 -17.76 -7.40
N ALA A 58 22.39 -17.13 -6.95
CA ALA A 58 22.33 -16.07 -5.94
C ALA A 58 21.59 -14.81 -6.42
N LEU A 59 21.79 -14.40 -7.69
CA LEU A 59 21.10 -13.24 -8.26
C LEU A 59 19.61 -13.49 -8.50
N ILE A 60 19.25 -14.68 -9.01
CA ILE A 60 17.84 -15.09 -9.15
C ILE A 60 17.16 -15.19 -7.78
N GLY A 61 17.87 -15.72 -6.77
CA GLY A 61 17.39 -15.75 -5.38
C GLY A 61 17.12 -14.35 -4.82
N LEU A 62 18.04 -13.41 -5.05
CA LEU A 62 17.88 -12.01 -4.61
C LEU A 62 16.69 -11.33 -5.30
N ALA A 63 16.53 -11.54 -6.62
CA ALA A 63 15.40 -11.01 -7.38
C ALA A 63 14.06 -11.61 -6.90
N GLY A 64 14.01 -12.93 -6.67
CA GLY A 64 12.82 -13.61 -6.15
C GLY A 64 12.42 -13.14 -4.74
N VAL A 65 13.39 -12.96 -3.85
CA VAL A 65 13.16 -12.41 -2.50
C VAL A 65 12.64 -10.97 -2.57
N SER A 66 13.20 -10.15 -3.47
CA SER A 66 12.74 -8.77 -3.65
C SER A 66 11.29 -8.67 -4.14
N LEU A 67 10.88 -9.54 -5.07
CA LEU A 67 9.51 -9.59 -5.58
C LEU A 67 8.53 -10.09 -4.52
N ALA A 68 8.87 -11.15 -3.80
CA ALA A 68 8.05 -11.66 -2.70
C ALA A 68 7.87 -10.60 -1.59
N GLY A 69 8.94 -9.84 -1.27
CA GLY A 69 8.89 -8.73 -0.33
C GLY A 69 7.94 -7.60 -0.78
N LEU A 70 7.98 -7.22 -2.06
CA LEU A 70 7.07 -6.21 -2.61
C LEU A 70 5.61 -6.66 -2.58
N ILE A 71 5.32 -7.92 -2.89
CA ILE A 71 3.95 -8.48 -2.83
C ILE A 71 3.44 -8.45 -1.39
N LEU A 72 4.25 -8.92 -0.44
CA LEU A 72 3.88 -8.91 0.98
C LEU A 72 3.64 -7.48 1.48
N PHE A 73 4.52 -6.56 1.11
CA PHE A 73 4.38 -5.15 1.43
C PHE A 73 3.09 -4.55 0.83
N SER A 74 2.77 -4.85 -0.43
CA SER A 74 1.54 -4.39 -1.08
C SER A 74 0.27 -4.91 -0.40
N LEU A 75 0.33 -6.07 0.25
CA LEU A 75 -0.81 -6.62 0.98
C LEU A 75 -0.99 -5.94 2.34
N ILE A 76 0.11 -5.68 3.06
CA ILE A 76 0.06 -5.18 4.44
C ILE A 76 -0.06 -3.65 4.50
N ALA A 77 0.62 -2.93 3.60
CA ALA A 77 0.69 -1.48 3.64
C ALA A 77 -0.68 -0.77 3.56
N PRO A 78 -1.69 -1.23 2.80
CA PRO A 78 -3.02 -0.63 2.82
C PRO A 78 -3.69 -0.69 4.20
N PHE A 79 -3.56 -1.80 4.92
CA PHE A 79 -4.11 -1.95 6.27
C PHE A 79 -3.41 -1.03 7.27
N ILE A 80 -2.08 -0.95 7.19
CA ILE A 80 -1.30 -0.04 8.04
C ILE A 80 -1.70 1.41 7.74
N TYR A 81 -1.79 1.79 6.47
CA TYR A 81 -2.23 3.13 6.05
C TYR A 81 -3.60 3.48 6.62
N GLU A 82 -4.58 2.59 6.46
CA GLU A 82 -5.93 2.82 6.95
C GLU A 82 -5.98 2.94 8.47
N ALA A 83 -5.35 2.00 9.18
CA ALA A 83 -5.38 1.97 10.64
C ALA A 83 -4.69 3.21 11.23
N LEU A 84 -3.54 3.61 10.70
CA LEU A 84 -2.84 4.81 11.14
C LEU A 84 -3.65 6.08 10.85
N MET A 85 -4.23 6.21 9.66
CA MET A 85 -5.02 7.40 9.31
C MET A 85 -6.32 7.52 10.11
N ILE A 86 -6.99 6.41 10.35
CA ILE A 86 -8.23 6.39 11.14
C ILE A 86 -7.93 6.65 12.63
N SER A 87 -6.81 6.15 13.14
CA SER A 87 -6.37 6.40 14.52
C SER A 87 -5.83 7.83 14.76
N SER A 88 -5.51 8.55 13.68
CA SER A 88 -5.00 9.91 13.73
C SER A 88 -6.07 10.92 14.15
N ALA A 89 -5.66 12.13 14.51
CA ALA A 89 -6.55 13.27 14.78
C ALA A 89 -7.53 13.56 13.61
N LYS A 90 -7.19 13.12 12.39
CA LYS A 90 -8.05 13.26 11.21
C LYS A 90 -9.24 12.30 11.19
N GLN A 91 -9.17 11.16 11.87
CA GLN A 91 -10.26 10.17 11.94
C GLN A 91 -10.77 9.68 10.56
N ALA A 92 -9.92 9.73 9.53
CA ALA A 92 -10.31 9.45 8.15
C ALA A 92 -9.06 9.25 7.28
N THR A 93 -9.18 8.39 6.26
CA THR A 93 -8.20 8.26 5.18
C THR A 93 -8.25 9.46 4.24
N LEU A 94 -7.26 9.63 3.35
CA LEU A 94 -7.25 10.75 2.40
C LEU A 94 -8.50 10.77 1.52
N GLY A 95 -8.93 9.62 0.98
CA GLY A 95 -10.15 9.50 0.21
C GLY A 95 -11.39 9.87 1.03
N LYS A 96 -11.47 9.40 2.28
CA LYS A 96 -12.57 9.75 3.20
C LYS A 96 -12.55 11.24 3.55
N ILE A 97 -11.39 11.87 3.73
CA ILE A 97 -11.24 13.32 3.95
C ILE A 97 -11.77 14.12 2.75
N ILE A 98 -11.39 13.73 1.52
CA ILE A 98 -11.86 14.36 0.29
C ILE A 98 -13.38 14.29 0.19
N MET A 99 -13.96 13.14 0.54
CA MET A 99 -15.41 12.91 0.57
C MET A 99 -16.12 13.52 1.80
N LYS A 100 -15.39 14.22 2.67
CA LYS A 100 -15.89 14.78 3.95
C LYS A 100 -16.52 13.74 4.87
N ILE A 101 -16.01 12.50 4.84
CA ILE A 101 -16.41 11.38 5.68
C ILE A 101 -15.45 11.29 6.87
N LYS A 102 -16.01 11.05 8.06
CA LYS A 102 -15.25 10.80 9.28
C LYS A 102 -15.64 9.46 9.89
N VAL A 103 -14.66 8.70 10.35
CA VAL A 103 -14.83 7.41 11.03
C VAL A 103 -14.67 7.63 12.53
N VAL A 104 -15.76 7.40 13.27
CA VAL A 104 -15.83 7.60 14.72
C VAL A 104 -16.45 6.39 15.39
N GLY A 105 -16.17 6.21 16.68
CA GLY A 105 -16.79 5.17 17.49
C GLY A 105 -18.25 5.48 17.86
N PRO A 106 -18.92 4.60 18.61
CA PRO A 106 -20.34 4.72 18.92
C PRO A 106 -20.73 6.00 19.67
N ALA A 107 -19.83 6.58 20.45
CA ALA A 107 -20.02 7.84 21.17
C ALA A 107 -19.41 9.06 20.43
N GLY A 108 -18.94 8.89 19.19
CA GLY A 108 -18.28 9.94 18.41
C GLY A 108 -16.80 10.11 18.72
N GLU A 109 -16.23 9.21 19.52
CA GLU A 109 -14.83 9.18 19.91
C GLU A 109 -13.90 8.75 18.75
N ARG A 110 -12.61 9.04 18.92
CA ARG A 110 -11.56 8.59 18.02
C ARG A 110 -11.26 7.12 18.26
N LEU A 111 -11.15 6.37 17.17
CA LEU A 111 -10.69 4.98 17.23
C LEU A 111 -9.20 4.94 17.58
N THR A 112 -8.84 4.15 18.57
CA THR A 112 -7.46 3.89 18.99
C THR A 112 -7.15 2.40 18.86
N PHE A 113 -5.87 2.03 18.93
CA PHE A 113 -5.45 0.62 18.85
C PHE A 113 -5.71 -0.19 20.14
N GLY A 114 -6.35 0.42 21.15
CA GLY A 114 -6.70 -0.17 22.44
C GLY A 114 -7.76 0.67 23.13
#